data_AF-A0AAE1G5Q4-F1
#
_entry.id   AF-A0AAE1G5Q4-F1
#
_cell.length_a   1.000
_cell.length_b   1.000
_cell.length_c   1.000
_cell.angle_alpha   90.00
_cell.angle_beta   90.00
_cell.angle_gamma   90.00
#
_symmetry.space_group_name_H-M   'P 1'
#
loop_
_entity.id
_entity.type
_entity.pdbx_description
1 polymer ?
#
loop_
_entity_poly.entity_id
_entity_poly.type
_entity_poly.pdbx_seq_one_letter_code
_entity_poly.pdbx_strand_id
1 'polypeptide(L)'
;MTFQLFEVLPGNGVLQLCNVYSAPARLTLEALPSPTVRGMVYMGDFNARHSDLGDGSGSINRNGVRLLSYIRKHHLTRWDTGGATHCRGGTLDYILSSGLIASRVLCSSVPDLFSDHIALRFHYSLTAGSSASATRLCIAVPPKYCPTYILFMAHVFPTFDISSAEQLYSDLVSATHDFYRLYVSRPHF
;
A
#
# COMPACT_ATOMS: atom_id res chain seq x y z
N MET A 1 -16.10 4.46 -2.78
CA MET A 1 -14.64 4.66 -2.78
C MET A 1 -14.27 5.43 -1.53
N THR A 2 -13.16 5.08 -0.91
CA THR A 2 -12.56 5.78 0.23
C THR A 2 -11.12 6.10 -0.13
N PHE A 3 -10.59 7.19 0.39
CA PHE A 3 -9.17 7.50 0.24
C PHE A 3 -8.63 8.22 1.47
N GLN A 4 -7.32 8.15 1.64
CA GLN A 4 -6.59 8.93 2.63
C GLN A 4 -5.54 9.76 1.89
N LEU A 5 -5.55 11.07 2.09
CA LEU A 5 -4.57 11.98 1.51
C LEU A 5 -3.50 12.30 2.55
N PHE A 6 -2.26 12.06 2.19
CA PHE A 6 -1.07 12.40 2.96
C PHE A 6 -0.28 13.43 2.17
N GLU A 7 0.23 14.45 2.87
CA GLU A 7 1.18 15.40 2.30
C GLU A 7 2.55 15.12 2.90
N VAL A 8 3.53 14.90 2.03
CA VAL A 8 4.93 14.82 2.42
C VAL A 8 5.58 16.10 1.93
N LEU A 9 6.29 16.78 2.83
CA LEU A 9 7.03 18.01 2.56
C LEU A 9 8.53 17.70 2.47
N PRO A 10 9.03 17.23 1.32
CA PRO A 10 10.46 17.04 1.14
C PRO A 10 11.14 18.32 0.65
N GLY A 11 11.89 18.98 1.52
CA GLY A 11 12.60 20.22 1.19
C GLY A 11 11.64 21.34 0.75
N ASN A 12 11.80 21.87 -0.46
CA ASN A 12 11.00 22.98 -1.02
C ASN A 12 9.78 22.52 -1.85
N GLY A 13 9.49 21.21 -1.93
CA GLY A 13 8.38 20.65 -2.69
C GLY A 13 7.30 20.03 -1.80
N VAL A 14 6.10 19.83 -2.36
CA VAL A 14 5.01 19.07 -1.72
C VAL A 14 4.71 17.86 -2.60
N LEU A 15 4.95 16.66 -2.07
CA LEU A 15 4.52 15.41 -2.68
C LEU A 15 3.23 14.98 -1.99
N GLN A 16 2.15 14.84 -2.75
CA GLN A 16 0.88 14.35 -2.25
C GLN A 16 0.75 12.85 -2.52
N LEU A 17 0.38 12.07 -1.51
CA LEU A 17 0.12 10.64 -1.62
C LEU A 17 -1.34 10.37 -1.25
N CYS A 18 -2.08 9.75 -2.16
CA CYS A 18 -3.46 9.37 -1.97
C CYS A 18 -3.54 7.84 -1.92
N ASN A 19 -3.77 7.30 -0.72
CA ASN A 19 -4.10 5.89 -0.55
C ASN A 19 -5.56 5.67 -0.99
N VAL A 20 -5.80 4.85 -1.99
CA VAL A 20 -7.12 4.64 -2.61
C VAL A 20 -7.63 3.25 -2.29
N TYR A 21 -8.90 3.17 -1.87
CA TYR A 21 -9.66 1.93 -1.88
C TYR A 21 -10.99 2.14 -2.60
N SER A 22 -11.25 1.31 -3.60
CA SER A 22 -12.53 1.29 -4.29
C SER A 22 -13.11 -0.11 -4.24
N ALA A 23 -14.29 -0.26 -3.63
CA ALA A 23 -15.06 -1.50 -3.74
C ALA A 23 -15.39 -1.85 -5.22
N PRO A 24 -15.67 -3.14 -5.52
CA PRO A 24 -16.06 -3.58 -6.86
C PRO A 24 -17.19 -2.73 -7.45
N ALA A 25 -17.02 -2.29 -8.71
CA ALA A 25 -17.94 -1.43 -9.45
C ALA A 25 -18.26 -0.05 -8.83
N ARG A 26 -17.60 0.35 -7.73
CA ARG A 26 -17.86 1.59 -6.98
C ARG A 26 -16.73 2.63 -7.07
N LEU A 27 -15.98 2.62 -8.17
CA LEU A 27 -14.92 3.59 -8.42
C LEU A 27 -15.49 4.96 -8.80
N THR A 28 -15.32 5.96 -7.93
CA THR A 28 -15.82 7.34 -8.10
C THR A 28 -14.65 8.30 -8.24
N LEU A 29 -14.05 8.36 -9.43
CA LEU A 29 -12.80 9.11 -9.68
C LEU A 29 -12.91 10.62 -9.47
N GLU A 30 -14.11 11.19 -9.58
CA GLU A 30 -14.36 12.62 -9.33
C GLU A 30 -14.10 13.02 -7.88
N ALA A 31 -14.11 12.06 -6.95
CA ALA A 31 -13.80 12.32 -5.55
C ALA A 31 -12.29 12.26 -5.26
N LEU A 32 -11.45 11.81 -6.20
CA LEU A 32 -10.00 11.81 -5.99
C LEU A 32 -9.46 13.25 -6.06
N PRO A 33 -8.42 13.57 -5.25
CA PRO A 33 -7.73 14.85 -5.39
C PRO A 33 -7.21 15.03 -6.81
N SER A 34 -7.29 16.25 -7.34
CA SER A 34 -6.86 16.51 -8.71
C SER A 34 -5.35 16.29 -8.88
N PRO A 35 -4.91 15.75 -10.03
CA PRO A 35 -3.48 15.57 -10.30
C PRO A 35 -2.76 16.91 -10.28
N THR A 36 -1.57 16.94 -9.68
CA THR A 36 -0.77 18.16 -9.57
C THR A 36 0.49 18.07 -10.42
N VAL A 37 0.94 19.21 -10.92
CA VAL A 37 2.25 19.33 -11.60
C VAL A 37 3.42 19.23 -10.62
N ARG A 38 3.16 19.37 -9.31
CA ARG A 38 4.18 19.38 -8.25
C ARG A 38 4.47 17.99 -7.67
N GLY A 39 3.68 16.98 -8.05
CA GLY A 39 3.85 15.59 -7.61
C GLY A 39 2.63 15.08 -6.87
N MET A 40 1.94 14.13 -7.48
CA MET A 40 0.82 13.41 -6.88
C MET A 40 0.99 11.92 -7.15
N VAL A 41 0.77 11.08 -6.14
CA VAL A 41 0.76 9.63 -6.22
C VAL A 41 -0.60 9.12 -5.76
N TYR A 42 -1.24 8.28 -6.56
CA TYR A 42 -2.41 7.52 -6.16
C TYR A 42 -2.00 6.05 -6.06
N MET A 43 -2.20 5.44 -4.91
CA MET A 43 -1.73 4.08 -4.64
C MET A 43 -2.78 3.30 -3.86
N GLY A 44 -3.05 2.06 -4.26
CA GLY A 44 -3.94 1.16 -3.51
C GLY A 44 -4.82 0.30 -4.41
N ASP A 45 -5.88 -0.25 -3.83
CA ASP A 45 -6.81 -1.18 -4.47
C ASP A 45 -7.93 -0.42 -5.20
N PHE A 46 -7.89 -0.43 -6.53
CA PHE A 46 -8.92 0.20 -7.36
C PHE A 46 -10.04 -0.77 -7.73
N ASN A 47 -9.90 -2.06 -7.41
CA ASN A 47 -10.71 -3.16 -7.92
C ASN A 47 -10.96 -3.05 -9.44
N ALA A 48 -9.95 -2.58 -10.18
CA ALA A 48 -10.03 -2.28 -11.59
C ALA A 48 -9.32 -3.40 -12.37
N ARG A 49 -9.96 -3.92 -13.41
CA ARG A 49 -9.37 -4.92 -14.31
C ARG A 49 -9.47 -4.46 -15.75
N HIS A 50 -8.34 -4.39 -16.44
CA HIS A 50 -8.25 -4.06 -17.85
C HIS A 50 -6.86 -4.44 -18.40
N SER A 51 -6.81 -5.02 -19.60
CA SER A 51 -5.54 -5.42 -20.26
C SER A 51 -4.55 -4.26 -20.39
N ASP A 52 -5.00 -3.10 -20.86
CA ASP A 52 -4.19 -1.87 -20.98
C ASP A 52 -3.67 -1.32 -19.63
N LEU A 53 -4.21 -1.80 -18.50
CA LEU A 53 -3.70 -1.48 -17.17
C LEU A 53 -2.64 -2.50 -16.70
N GLY A 54 -2.28 -3.48 -17.52
CA GLY A 54 -1.36 -4.56 -17.17
C GLY A 54 -2.03 -5.74 -16.47
N ASP A 55 -3.36 -5.87 -16.54
CA ASP A 55 -4.03 -7.08 -16.07
C ASP A 55 -3.91 -8.20 -17.10
N GLY A 56 -3.11 -9.22 -16.79
CA GLY A 56 -2.91 -10.40 -17.64
C GLY A 56 -4.06 -11.42 -17.61
N SER A 57 -5.09 -11.20 -16.77
CA SER A 57 -6.19 -12.17 -16.61
C SER A 57 -7.19 -12.21 -17.77
N GLY A 58 -7.11 -11.26 -18.70
CA GLY A 58 -8.08 -11.10 -19.80
C GLY A 58 -9.45 -10.57 -19.36
N SER A 59 -9.65 -10.32 -18.06
CA SER A 59 -10.88 -9.78 -17.53
C SER A 59 -10.91 -8.26 -17.67
N ILE A 60 -12.05 -7.71 -18.10
CA ILE A 60 -12.31 -6.27 -18.13
C ILE A 60 -13.52 -5.98 -17.25
N ASN A 61 -13.40 -5.00 -16.35
CA ASN A 61 -14.53 -4.58 -15.53
C ASN A 61 -14.79 -3.06 -15.62
N ARG A 62 -15.94 -2.63 -15.08
CA ARG A 62 -16.37 -1.22 -15.13
C ARG A 62 -15.35 -0.27 -14.49
N ASN A 63 -14.72 -0.69 -13.38
CA ASN A 63 -13.69 0.11 -12.73
C ASN A 63 -12.46 0.26 -13.63
N GLY A 64 -12.06 -0.80 -14.34
CA GLY A 64 -10.95 -0.81 -15.30
C GLY A 64 -11.14 0.19 -16.43
N VAL A 65 -12.31 0.18 -17.08
CA VAL A 65 -12.63 1.15 -18.15
C VAL A 65 -12.57 2.59 -17.63
N ARG A 66 -13.18 2.85 -16.46
CA ARG A 66 -13.20 4.19 -15.87
C ARG A 66 -11.79 4.66 -15.47
N LEU A 67 -11.00 3.79 -14.85
CA LEU A 67 -9.64 4.10 -14.42
C LEU A 67 -8.74 4.39 -15.62
N LEU A 68 -8.85 3.59 -16.69
CA LEU A 68 -8.10 3.82 -17.93
C LEU A 68 -8.47 5.15 -18.58
N SER A 69 -9.75 5.50 -18.66
CA SER A 69 -10.19 6.81 -19.15
C SER A 69 -9.63 7.96 -18.31
N TYR A 70 -9.59 7.81 -16.98
CA TYR A 70 -9.03 8.82 -16.08
C TYR A 70 -7.53 9.00 -16.26
N ILE A 71 -6.78 7.89 -16.33
CA ILE A 71 -5.33 7.91 -16.62
C ILE A 71 -5.05 8.65 -17.93
N ARG A 72 -5.82 8.35 -18.99
CA ARG A 72 -5.68 9.00 -20.30
C ARG A 72 -6.02 10.49 -20.25
N LYS A 73 -7.15 10.85 -19.62
CA LYS A 73 -7.62 12.24 -19.49
C LYS A 73 -6.63 13.13 -18.76
N HIS A 74 -5.97 12.58 -17.73
CA HIS A 74 -5.08 13.32 -16.84
C HIS A 74 -3.60 13.06 -17.10
N HIS A 75 -3.26 12.34 -18.16
CA HIS A 75 -1.89 11.97 -18.53
C HIS A 75 -1.09 11.36 -17.37
N LEU A 76 -1.74 10.49 -16.58
CA LEU A 76 -1.09 9.84 -15.45
C LEU A 76 -0.11 8.77 -15.92
N THR A 77 1.01 8.64 -15.21
CA THR A 77 1.92 7.51 -15.38
C THR A 77 1.44 6.36 -14.50
N ARG A 78 1.12 5.22 -15.11
CA ARG A 78 0.97 3.95 -14.40
C ARG A 78 2.33 3.31 -14.26
N TRP A 79 2.70 2.94 -13.04
CA TRP A 79 3.93 2.21 -12.78
C TRP A 79 3.69 0.71 -12.82
N ASP A 80 4.59 -0.01 -13.46
CA ASP A 80 4.59 -1.47 -13.42
C ASP A 80 5.17 -1.98 -12.10
N THR A 81 4.56 -3.01 -11.55
CA THR A 81 4.92 -3.63 -10.27
C THR A 81 5.18 -5.13 -10.39
N GLY A 82 5.26 -5.65 -11.62
CA GLY A 82 5.71 -7.03 -11.86
C GLY A 82 4.58 -8.06 -11.91
N GLY A 83 3.38 -7.68 -12.32
CA GLY A 83 2.29 -8.60 -12.63
C GLY A 83 1.11 -8.56 -11.64
N ALA A 84 0.50 -9.71 -11.42
CA ALA A 84 -0.70 -9.84 -10.60
C ALA A 84 -0.47 -9.33 -9.17
N THR A 85 -1.48 -8.70 -8.58
CA THR A 85 -1.43 -8.10 -7.24
C THR A 85 -2.34 -8.81 -6.25
N HIS A 86 -2.97 -9.91 -6.67
CA HIS A 86 -3.88 -10.71 -5.85
C HIS A 86 -3.60 -12.21 -6.05
N CYS A 87 -3.76 -13.02 -5.00
CA CYS A 87 -3.42 -14.44 -4.99
C CYS A 87 -4.22 -15.29 -5.99
N ARG A 88 -5.44 -14.87 -6.31
CA ARG A 88 -6.29 -15.47 -7.37
C ARG A 88 -5.95 -14.98 -8.78
N GLY A 89 -4.87 -14.22 -8.92
CA GLY A 89 -4.44 -13.63 -10.18
C GLY A 89 -5.11 -12.31 -10.53
N GLY A 90 -4.47 -11.65 -11.49
CA GLY A 90 -4.82 -10.35 -12.01
C GLY A 90 -4.35 -9.16 -11.18
N THR A 91 -4.42 -8.00 -11.82
CA THR A 91 -3.90 -6.72 -11.29
C THR A 91 -5.08 -5.89 -10.84
N LEU A 92 -5.17 -5.61 -9.54
CA LEU A 92 -6.24 -4.82 -8.90
C LEU A 92 -5.70 -3.58 -8.20
N ASP A 93 -4.46 -3.68 -7.74
CA ASP A 93 -3.73 -2.66 -7.01
C ASP A 93 -2.84 -1.90 -8.00
N TYR A 94 -2.82 -0.58 -7.89
CA TYR A 94 -2.10 0.28 -8.83
C TYR A 94 -1.30 1.36 -8.12
N ILE A 95 -0.20 1.76 -8.75
CA ILE A 95 0.54 2.99 -8.45
C ILE A 95 0.44 3.89 -9.67
N LEU A 96 -0.20 5.04 -9.50
CA LEU A 96 -0.39 6.07 -10.54
C LEU A 96 0.25 7.37 -10.07
N SER A 97 0.82 8.16 -10.97
CA SER A 97 1.38 9.46 -10.60
C SER A 97 1.24 10.54 -11.65
N SER A 98 1.29 11.80 -11.20
CA SER A 98 1.49 12.99 -12.04
C SER A 98 2.63 13.84 -11.50
N GLY A 99 3.32 14.58 -12.38
CA GLY A 99 4.33 15.57 -11.98
C GLY A 99 5.62 14.97 -11.40
N LEU A 100 5.85 13.66 -11.54
CA LEU A 100 7.06 13.00 -11.08
C LEU A 100 8.07 12.80 -12.21
N ILE A 101 9.35 12.96 -11.87
CA ILE A 101 10.47 12.65 -12.77
C ILE A 101 10.69 11.14 -12.78
N ALA A 102 10.49 10.52 -13.95
CA ALA A 102 10.47 9.07 -14.07
C ALA A 102 11.77 8.38 -13.61
N SER A 103 12.93 8.99 -13.87
CA SER A 103 14.23 8.46 -13.45
C SER A 103 14.45 8.42 -11.93
N ARG A 104 13.53 8.99 -11.15
CA ARG A 104 13.57 9.01 -9.68
C ARG A 104 12.56 8.07 -9.04
N VAL A 105 11.74 7.38 -9.83
CA VAL A 105 10.72 6.46 -9.34
C VAL A 105 11.19 5.03 -9.52
N LEU A 106 11.09 4.24 -8.45
CA LEU A 106 11.26 2.80 -8.47
C LEU A 106 10.03 2.15 -7.84
N CYS A 107 9.43 1.18 -8.54
CA CYS A 107 8.26 0.46 -8.08
C CYS A 107 8.55 -1.05 -8.09
N SER A 108 8.00 -1.76 -7.11
CA SER A 108 8.09 -3.23 -7.05
C SER A 108 6.90 -3.81 -6.29
N SER A 109 6.65 -5.11 -6.46
CA SER A 109 5.83 -5.90 -5.55
C SER A 109 6.65 -6.36 -4.33
N VAL A 110 5.95 -6.68 -3.23
CA VAL A 110 6.50 -7.18 -1.97
C VAL A 110 5.65 -8.38 -1.54
N PRO A 111 6.07 -9.61 -1.83
CA PRO A 111 5.30 -10.82 -1.56
C PRO A 111 5.36 -11.30 -0.10
N ASP A 112 6.03 -10.56 0.79
CA ASP A 112 6.36 -11.01 2.15
C ASP A 112 5.25 -10.71 3.18
N LEU A 113 4.15 -10.06 2.77
CA LEU A 113 3.02 -9.77 3.67
C LEU A 113 1.98 -10.88 3.65
N PHE A 114 1.47 -11.25 4.83
CA PHE A 114 0.41 -12.25 4.96
C PHE A 114 -0.95 -11.64 4.59
N SER A 115 -1.26 -11.63 3.29
CA SER A 115 -2.49 -11.11 2.71
C SER A 115 -2.82 -11.87 1.41
N ASP A 116 -4.09 -11.84 0.99
CA ASP A 116 -4.50 -12.26 -0.35
C ASP A 116 -4.10 -11.25 -1.43
N HIS A 117 -3.77 -10.02 -1.04
CA HIS A 117 -3.12 -9.02 -1.88
C HIS A 117 -1.59 -9.06 -1.74
N ILE A 118 -0.90 -8.78 -2.84
CA ILE A 118 0.54 -8.58 -2.88
C ILE A 118 0.82 -7.10 -2.65
N ALA A 119 1.59 -6.78 -1.61
CA ALA A 119 1.93 -5.39 -1.33
C ALA A 119 2.72 -4.77 -2.47
N LEU A 120 2.51 -3.47 -2.66
CA LEU A 120 3.23 -2.66 -3.62
C LEU A 120 4.20 -1.74 -2.87
N ARG A 121 5.38 -1.53 -3.44
CA ARG A 121 6.40 -0.61 -2.95
C ARG A 121 6.61 0.50 -3.96
N PHE A 122 6.57 1.73 -3.48
CA PHE A 122 6.92 2.93 -4.21
C PHE A 122 8.12 3.59 -3.54
N HIS A 123 9.16 3.88 -4.31
CA HIS A 123 10.31 4.63 -3.87
C HIS A 123 10.51 5.83 -4.80
N TYR A 124 10.60 7.02 -4.21
CA TYR A 124 10.86 8.26 -4.94
C TYR A 124 12.06 8.99 -4.36
N SER A 125 13.11 9.11 -5.16
CA SER A 125 14.32 9.82 -4.78
C SER A 125 14.10 11.32 -4.87
N LEU A 126 14.26 12.03 -3.75
CA LEU A 126 14.13 13.48 -3.69
C LEU A 126 15.51 14.12 -3.87
N THR A 127 15.57 15.22 -4.63
CA THR A 127 16.78 16.05 -4.64
C THR A 127 16.94 16.68 -3.27
N ALA A 128 18.00 16.29 -2.56
CA ALA A 128 18.24 16.69 -1.19
C ALA A 128 18.28 18.22 -1.03
N GLY A 129 17.23 18.78 -0.45
CA GLY A 129 17.40 19.77 0.62
C GLY A 129 17.44 18.98 1.92
N SER A 130 18.45 19.17 2.75
CA SER A 130 18.65 18.39 3.98
C SER A 130 17.37 18.34 4.80
N SER A 131 16.74 17.18 4.87
CA SER A 131 15.65 16.92 5.82
C SER A 131 15.87 15.53 6.40
N ALA A 132 15.74 15.46 7.73
CA ALA A 132 16.08 14.30 8.52
C ALA A 132 15.23 13.08 8.11
N SER A 133 15.89 11.92 8.05
CA SER A 133 15.26 10.61 7.85
C SER A 133 14.19 10.38 8.92
N ALA A 134 12.92 10.42 8.55
CA ALA A 134 11.84 9.90 9.38
C ALA A 134 11.76 8.37 9.16
N THR A 135 12.49 7.61 9.97
CA THR A 135 12.38 6.15 10.00
C THR A 135 11.07 5.76 10.68
N ARG A 136 10.07 5.34 9.90
CA ARG A 136 8.91 4.62 10.43
C ARG A 136 9.32 3.17 10.65
N LEU A 137 9.25 2.68 11.88
CA LEU A 137 9.57 1.30 12.23
C LEU A 137 8.57 0.36 11.53
N CYS A 138 9.05 -0.47 10.60
CA CYS A 138 8.26 -1.53 9.96
C CYS A 138 8.65 -2.87 10.61
N ILE A 139 7.68 -3.57 11.19
CA ILE A 139 7.89 -4.90 11.78
C ILE A 139 7.51 -5.94 10.74
N ALA A 140 8.50 -6.70 10.25
CA ALA A 140 8.28 -7.82 9.34
C ALA A 140 8.35 -9.15 10.11
N VAL A 141 7.29 -9.96 10.07
CA VAL A 141 7.27 -11.31 10.66
C VAL A 141 7.51 -12.33 9.55
N PRO A 142 8.61 -13.12 9.60
CA PRO A 142 8.89 -14.11 8.56
C PRO A 142 7.76 -15.16 8.42
N PRO A 143 7.41 -15.61 7.20
CA PRO A 143 6.27 -16.51 6.96
C PRO A 143 6.30 -17.81 7.76
N LYS A 144 7.49 -18.37 8.00
CA LYS A 144 7.68 -19.59 8.82
C LYS A 144 7.22 -19.46 10.27
N TYR A 145 7.05 -18.23 10.76
CA TYR A 145 6.58 -17.96 12.11
C TYR A 145 5.11 -17.53 12.15
N CYS A 146 4.45 -17.22 11.03
CA CYS A 146 3.07 -16.69 11.02
C CYS A 146 2.04 -17.60 11.72
N PRO A 147 1.98 -18.93 11.46
CA PRO A 147 1.00 -19.80 12.12
C PRO A 147 1.27 -19.93 13.64
N THR A 148 2.54 -20.06 14.01
CA THR A 148 2.98 -20.15 15.41
C THR A 148 2.79 -18.81 16.12
N TYR A 149 2.97 -17.69 15.43
CA TYR A 149 2.83 -16.33 15.93
C TYR A 149 1.38 -15.99 16.27
N ILE A 150 0.44 -16.26 15.34
CA ILE A 150 -0.98 -16.01 15.59
C ILE A 150 -1.49 -16.90 16.74
N LEU A 151 -1.11 -18.20 16.73
CA LEU A 151 -1.47 -19.13 17.80
C LEU A 151 -0.84 -18.76 19.14
N PHE A 152 0.43 -18.33 19.16
CA PHE A 152 1.14 -17.89 20.36
C PHE A 152 0.53 -16.60 20.93
N MET A 153 0.26 -15.60 20.10
CA MET A 153 -0.37 -14.36 20.55
C MET A 153 -1.77 -14.60 21.12
N ALA A 154 -2.55 -15.47 20.49
CA ALA A 154 -3.87 -15.87 20.99
C ALA A 154 -3.80 -16.67 22.31
N HIS A 155 -2.70 -17.39 22.58
CA HIS A 155 -2.51 -18.15 23.81
C HIS A 155 -1.91 -17.32 24.96
N VAL A 156 -1.04 -16.36 24.65
CA VAL A 156 -0.32 -15.55 25.64
C VAL A 156 -1.13 -14.32 26.07
N PHE A 157 -1.98 -13.78 25.19
CA PHE A 157 -2.80 -12.60 25.47
C PHE A 157 -4.29 -12.93 25.24
N PRO A 158 -4.95 -13.60 26.20
CA PRO A 158 -6.30 -14.15 26.02
C PRO A 158 -7.43 -13.12 25.98
N THR A 159 -7.14 -11.82 25.96
CA THR A 159 -8.14 -10.74 25.99
C THR A 159 -7.91 -9.74 24.87
N PHE A 160 -7.88 -10.22 23.63
CA PHE A 160 -8.12 -9.32 22.50
C PHE A 160 -9.58 -8.93 22.48
N ASP A 161 -9.87 -7.63 22.53
CA ASP A 161 -11.24 -7.16 22.39
C ASP A 161 -11.68 -7.28 20.92
N ILE A 162 -12.27 -8.43 20.59
CA ILE A 162 -12.79 -8.72 19.25
C ILE A 162 -14.08 -7.94 18.94
N SER A 163 -14.63 -7.19 19.89
CA SER A 163 -15.85 -6.40 19.68
C SER A 163 -15.59 -5.09 18.94
N SER A 164 -14.33 -4.65 18.84
CA SER A 164 -13.89 -3.47 18.10
C SER A 164 -12.70 -3.76 17.21
N ALA A 165 -12.83 -3.51 15.90
CA ALA A 165 -11.74 -3.71 14.94
C ALA A 165 -10.53 -2.78 15.22
N GLU A 166 -10.78 -1.57 15.71
CA GLU A 166 -9.72 -0.63 16.09
C GLU A 166 -8.98 -1.08 17.36
N GLN A 167 -9.72 -1.58 18.35
CA GLN A 167 -9.14 -2.08 19.59
C GLN A 167 -8.35 -3.36 19.35
N LEU A 168 -8.92 -4.30 18.59
CA LEU A 168 -8.26 -5.53 18.17
C LEU A 168 -6.92 -5.24 17.46
N TYR A 169 -6.89 -4.26 16.56
CA TYR A 169 -5.67 -3.85 15.89
C TYR A 169 -4.64 -3.26 16.87
N SER A 170 -5.07 -2.37 17.78
CA SER A 170 -4.20 -1.76 18.78
C SER A 170 -3.60 -2.79 19.74
N ASP A 171 -4.41 -3.76 20.18
CA ASP A 171 -3.98 -4.82 21.07
C ASP A 171 -2.98 -5.76 20.39
N LEU A 172 -3.22 -6.13 19.13
CA LEU A 172 -2.29 -6.94 18.34
C LEU A 172 -0.94 -6.25 18.16
N VAL A 173 -0.94 -4.95 17.83
CA VAL A 173 0.30 -4.17 17.69
C VAL A 173 1.06 -4.09 19.02
N SER A 174 0.36 -3.83 20.13
CA SER A 174 0.97 -3.75 21.46
C SER A 174 1.58 -5.09 21.89
N ALA A 175 0.85 -6.18 21.72
CA ALA A 175 1.35 -7.54 21.99
C ALA A 175 2.59 -7.86 21.14
N THR A 176 2.60 -7.43 19.87
CA THR A 176 3.75 -7.59 18.97
C THR A 176 5.00 -6.94 19.55
N HIS A 177 4.88 -5.69 20.01
CA HIS A 177 6.00 -4.97 20.62
C HIS A 177 6.52 -5.67 21.89
N ASP A 178 5.62 -6.16 22.75
CA ASP A 178 6.00 -6.87 23.97
C ASP A 178 6.73 -8.18 23.68
N PHE A 179 6.28 -8.95 22.69
CA PHE A 179 6.96 -10.17 22.26
C PHE A 179 8.41 -9.89 21.83
N TYR A 180 8.63 -8.88 21.00
CA TYR A 180 9.99 -8.52 20.56
C TYR A 180 10.86 -8.07 21.73
N ARG A 181 10.31 -7.30 22.67
CA ARG A 181 11.05 -6.86 23.86
C ARG A 181 11.48 -8.05 24.73
N LEU A 182 10.58 -9.00 24.96
CA LEU A 182 10.79 -10.10 25.90
C LEU A 182 11.64 -11.23 25.32
N TYR A 183 11.46 -11.56 24.05
CA TYR A 183 12.00 -12.79 23.45
C TYR A 183 13.04 -12.57 22.35
N VAL A 184 13.06 -11.39 21.71
CA VAL A 184 13.96 -11.11 20.59
C VAL A 184 15.07 -10.13 20.98
N SER A 185 14.80 -9.20 21.89
CA SER A 185 15.72 -8.12 22.27
C SER A 185 16.68 -8.48 23.40
N ARG A 186 16.53 -9.65 24.04
CA ARG A 186 17.51 -10.14 25.01
C ARG A 186 18.67 -10.81 24.26
N PRO A 187 19.93 -10.47 24.56
CA PRO A 187 21.04 -11.29 24.09
C PRO A 187 20.84 -12.70 24.65
N HIS A 188 20.90 -13.70 23.78
CA HIS A 188 20.93 -15.09 24.20
C HIS A 188 22.18 -15.26 25.09
N PHE A 189 21.96 -15.44 26.39
CA PHE A 189 22.95 -16.01 27.30
C PHE A 189 22.84 -17.53 27.24
#